data_AF-A0A090D167-F1
#
_entry.id   AF-A0A090D167-F1
#
_cell.length_a   1.000
_cell.length_b   1.000
_cell.length_c   1.000
_cell.angle_alpha   90.00
_cell.angle_beta   90.00
_cell.angle_gamma   90.00
#
_symmetry.space_group_name_H-M   'P 1'
#
loop_
_entity.id
_entity.type
_entity.pdbx_description
1 polymer ?
#
loop_
_entity_poly.entity_id
_entity_poly.type
_entity_poly.pdbx_seq_one_letter_code
_entity_poly.pdbx_strand_id
1 'polypeptide(L)' 'MAKKPVKELSEKPKRARITLECSPETRKAIRIRAAQNDKSMNDFILSIVIEKMEKSE' A
#
# COMPACT_ATOMS: atom_id res chain seq x y z
N MET A 1 2.36 -5.18 40.39
CA MET A 1 1.83 -6.43 39.82
C MET A 1 2.03 -6.42 38.31
N ALA A 2 2.48 -7.55 37.78
CA ALA A 2 2.47 -8.01 36.38
C ALA A 2 3.20 -7.19 35.29
N LYS A 3 4.42 -7.67 34.98
CA LYS A 3 5.09 -7.57 33.68
C LYS A 3 4.19 -8.17 32.58
N LYS A 4 4.21 -7.60 31.37
CA LYS A 4 4.10 -8.38 30.12
C LYS A 4 5.25 -8.01 29.19
N PRO A 5 6.24 -8.90 29.03
CA PRO A 5 7.27 -8.80 28.00
C PRO A 5 6.80 -9.53 26.75
N VAL A 6 6.90 -8.93 25.56
CA VAL A 6 7.06 -9.71 24.31
C VAL A 6 7.93 -8.90 23.35
N LYS A 7 9.20 -9.30 23.27
CA LYS A 7 10.03 -9.16 22.07
C LYS A 7 9.36 -9.99 20.97
N GLU A 8 9.06 -9.38 19.84
CA GLU A 8 9.20 -10.06 18.56
C GLU A 8 9.80 -9.07 17.57
N LEU A 9 11.13 -9.15 17.46
CA LEU A 9 11.91 -8.74 16.30
C LEU A 9 11.46 -9.62 15.12
N SER A 10 10.28 -9.38 14.59
CA SER A 10 10.03 -9.73 13.20
C SER A 10 10.67 -8.60 12.39
N GLU A 11 11.65 -8.93 11.55
CA GLU A 11 12.05 -8.11 10.41
C GLU A 11 10.85 -7.97 9.45
N LYS A 12 9.80 -7.29 9.91
CA LYS A 12 8.73 -6.83 9.04
C LYS A 12 9.43 -5.89 8.07
N PRO A 13 9.27 -6.08 6.75
CA PRO A 13 9.84 -5.16 5.78
C PRO A 13 9.48 -3.75 6.24
N LYS A 14 10.44 -2.80 6.22
CA LYS A 14 10.22 -1.41 6.66
C LYS A 14 9.08 -0.83 5.84
N ARG A 15 7.83 -1.02 6.30
CA ARG A 15 6.62 -0.59 5.63
C ARG A 15 6.47 0.88 5.94
N ALA A 16 6.91 1.73 5.02
CA ALA A 16 6.57 3.14 5.04
C ALA A 16 5.05 3.26 4.85
N ARG A 17 4.36 3.87 5.82
CA ARG A 17 2.96 4.27 5.64
C ARG A 17 2.97 5.65 5.01
N ILE A 18 2.39 5.75 3.82
CA ILE A 18 2.28 7.00 3.08
C ILE A 18 0.80 7.33 3.00
N THR A 19 0.42 8.50 3.50
CA THR A 19 -0.91 9.06 3.28
C THR A 19 -0.84 9.92 2.04
N LEU A 20 -1.56 9.54 0.98
CA LEU A 20 -1.64 10.30 -0.25
C LEU A 20 -2.98 11.04 -0.31
N GLU A 21 -2.92 12.36 -0.37
CA GLU A 21 -4.10 13.16 -0.67
C GLU A 21 -4.28 13.22 -2.19
N CYS A 22 -5.51 12.98 -2.63
CA CYS A 22 -5.87 12.98 -4.04
C CYS A 22 -7.26 13.59 -4.20
N SER A 23 -7.49 14.19 -5.36
CA SER A 23 -8.81 14.64 -5.77
C SER A 23 -9.83 13.48 -5.73
N PRO A 24 -11.11 13.76 -5.44
CA PRO A 24 -12.15 12.74 -5.38
C PRO A 24 -12.32 11.98 -6.71
N GLU A 25 -12.08 12.66 -7.84
CA GLU A 25 -12.09 12.07 -9.17
C GLU A 25 -11.00 11.00 -9.33
N THR A 26 -9.77 11.30 -8.93
CA THR A 26 -8.64 10.38 -8.96
C THR A 26 -8.90 9.17 -8.06
N ARG A 27 -9.46 9.39 -6.87
CA ARG A 27 -9.82 8.30 -5.96
C ARG A 27 -10.90 7.37 -6.56
N LYS A 28 -11.89 7.94 -7.25
CA LYS A 28 -12.91 7.17 -7.96
C LYS A 28 -12.30 6.36 -9.11
N ALA A 29 -11.42 6.97 -9.90
CA ALA A 29 -10.71 6.30 -10.98
C ALA A 29 -9.84 5.13 -10.47
N ILE A 30 -9.11 5.32 -9.36
CA ILE A 30 -8.31 4.28 -8.71
C ILE A 30 -9.22 3.11 -8.28
N ARG A 31 -10.37 3.39 -7.66
CA ARG A 31 -11.32 2.35 -7.23
C ARG A 31 -11.86 1.53 -8.41
N ILE A 32 -12.22 2.19 -9.50
CA ILE A 32 -12.75 1.52 -10.70
C ILE A 32 -11.65 0.62 -11.31
N ARG A 33 -10.43 1.14 -11.46
CA ARG A 33 -9.32 0.35 -12.03
C ARG A 33 -8.89 -0.81 -11.13
N ALA A 34 -8.93 -0.64 -9.80
CA ALA A 34 -8.68 -1.70 -8.85
C ALA A 34 -9.70 -2.83 -8.99
N ALA A 35 -11.00 -2.49 -9.10
CA ALA A 35 -12.07 -3.46 -9.32
C ALA A 35 -11.93 -4.18 -10.68
N GLN A 36 -11.50 -3.48 -11.73
CA GLN A 36 -11.22 -4.09 -13.04
C GLN A 36 -10.06 -5.08 -13.02
N ASN A 37 -9.15 -4.98 -12.04
CA ASN A 37 -7.99 -5.85 -11.90
C ASN A 37 -8.18 -6.92 -10.81
N ASP A 38 -9.37 -7.06 -10.23
CA ASP A 38 -9.65 -7.96 -9.09
C ASP A 38 -8.68 -7.74 -7.90
N LYS A 39 -8.20 -6.50 -7.74
CA LYS A 39 -7.23 -6.12 -6.70
C LYS A 39 -7.86 -5.19 -5.66
N SER A 40 -7.40 -5.33 -4.43
CA SER A 40 -7.69 -4.34 -3.38
C SER A 40 -7.07 -2.99 -3.74
N MET A 41 -7.71 -1.89 -3.31
CA MET A 41 -7.23 -0.53 -3.62
C MET A 41 -5.76 -0.31 -3.22
N ASN A 42 -5.33 -0.87 -2.09
CA ASN A 42 -3.95 -0.80 -1.63
C ASN A 42 -2.98 -1.63 -2.51
N ASP A 43 -3.41 -2.84 -2.90
CA ASP A 43 -2.63 -3.72 -3.77
C ASP A 43 -2.46 -3.13 -5.18
N PHE A 44 -3.54 -2.52 -5.70
CA PHE A 44 -3.52 -1.82 -6.97
C PHE A 44 -2.54 -0.63 -6.97
N ILE A 45 -2.56 0.20 -5.91
CA ILE A 45 -1.61 1.31 -5.78
C ILE A 45 -0.17 0.82 -5.70
N LEU A 46 0.09 -0.23 -4.91
CA LEU A 46 1.42 -0.86 -4.84
C LEU A 46 1.87 -1.38 -6.21
N SER A 47 0.99 -2.07 -6.94
CA SER A 47 1.25 -2.58 -8.28
C SER A 47 1.64 -1.46 -9.26
N ILE A 48 0.96 -0.30 -9.21
CA ILE A 48 1.31 0.87 -10.03
C ILE A 48 2.69 1.41 -9.68
N VAL A 49 2.99 1.54 -8.38
CA VAL A 49 4.28 2.09 -7.93
C VAL A 49 5.43 1.18 -8.33
N ILE A 50 5.28 -0.14 -8.18
CA ILE A 50 6.27 -1.14 -8.58
C ILE A 50 6.48 -1.09 -10.10
N GLU A 51 5.40 -1.14 -10.90
CA GLU A 51 5.50 -1.07 -12.37
C GLU A 51 6.17 0.23 -12.84
N LYS A 52 5.92 1.35 -12.16
CA LYS A 52 6.53 2.64 -12.49
C LYS A 52 8.02 2.67 -12.14
N MET A 53 8.42 2.01 -11.05
CA MET A 53 9.83 1.88 -10.66
C MET A 53 10.59 1.02 -11.67
N GLU A 54 10.02 -0.11 -12.11
CA GLU A 54 10.65 -1.00 -13.09
C GLU A 54 10.75 -0.39 -14.50
N LYS A 55 9.81 0.48 -14.89
CA LYS A 55 9.85 1.20 -16.18
C LYS A 55 10.77 2.42 -16.19
N SER A 56 11.38 2.76 -15.05
CA SER A 56 12.27 3.93 -14.93
C SER A 56 13.76 3.56 -15.03
N GLU A 57 14.06 2.32 -15.43
CA GLU A 57 15.39 1.80 -15.74
C GLU A 57 15.50 1.54 -17.26
#